data_AF-A0A7N6BDY2-F1
#
_entry.id   AF-A0A7N6BDY2-F1
#
_cell.length_a   1.000
_cell.length_b   1.000
_cell.length_c   1.000
_cell.angle_alpha   90.00
_cell.angle_beta   90.00
_cell.angle_gamma   90.00
#
_symmetry.space_group_name_H-M   'P 1'
#
loop_
_entity.id
_entity.type
_entity.pdbx_description
1 polymer ?
#
loop_
_entity_poly.entity_id
_entity_poly.type
_entity_poly.pdbx_seq_one_letter_code
_entity_poly.pdbx_strand_id
1 'polypeptide(L)'
;MAAQEPSPPSSLEGNKPGFPKTILANSHEDKHLCNSCQKILRRPLQAQCGHRYCSFCFHKIVSSGLQKCSACIKEDLFEEPTSILKQGGAFPDNAARREVEALAAVCPNEGCTWMGTIKEFEANHEGNCDFMIILCPSCKELMRANEQEHHNERECPERTLNCKYCKEPFLLKNIKAHDEICPKYPMICEGCAKKKIPREKYVDHIKLCSKFKAPCRFHVVGCDTSVEKEKIHDHERQCSYEHLNLLLHFIMGIKSEKTKVAELSRRCQELELKVSTFENIVCVLNREMERSCATMEAYNRQHRLDQDKIEILNNKVRQLERTVSLRDLSIMEMEGKMRELSAATYDGVFVWKISDFTKKRQDAMAGRAPAMFSPAFYTSKYGYKMCLRIYLNGDGTGRGTHLSLFFVVMRGHSDALLKWPFNQKVTLMLLDQNNKEHIIDAFRPDISSSSFQRPVSDMNIASGCPLFCPLSKLDSKNSYIRDDTIFIKAIVDLTGL
;
A
#
# COMPACT_ATOMS: atom_id res chain seq x y z
N MET A 1 -13.34 24.58 7.26
CA MET A 1 -13.30 23.38 6.41
C MET A 1 -12.35 22.40 7.07
N ALA A 2 -12.88 21.32 7.66
CA ALA A 2 -12.09 20.34 8.38
C ALA A 2 -11.26 19.53 7.37
N ALA A 3 -9.93 19.53 7.55
CA ALA A 3 -9.02 18.69 6.79
C ALA A 3 -9.20 17.24 7.27
N GLN A 4 -9.65 16.38 6.37
CA GLN A 4 -9.76 14.94 6.60
C GLN A 4 -8.33 14.36 6.58
N GLU A 5 -7.85 13.88 7.73
CA GLU A 5 -6.61 13.12 7.80
C GLU A 5 -6.75 11.81 7.02
N PRO A 6 -5.72 11.37 6.28
CA PRO A 6 -5.77 10.12 5.54
C PRO A 6 -5.81 8.95 6.53
N SER A 7 -6.89 8.17 6.47
CA SER A 7 -7.02 6.92 7.22
C SER A 7 -5.85 5.97 6.90
N PRO A 8 -5.30 5.23 7.88
CA PRO A 8 -4.28 4.23 7.61
C PRO A 8 -4.87 3.11 6.73
N PRO A 9 -4.14 2.59 5.73
CA PRO A 9 -4.65 1.53 4.88
C PRO A 9 -4.91 0.27 5.71
N SER A 10 -6.08 -0.31 5.52
CA SER A 10 -6.49 -1.54 6.19
C SER A 10 -5.50 -2.67 5.83
N SER A 11 -5.06 -3.40 6.86
CA SER A 11 -4.03 -4.47 6.83
C SER A 11 -4.34 -5.67 5.90
N LEU A 12 -5.44 -5.62 5.13
CA LEU A 12 -5.91 -6.73 4.28
C LEU A 12 -5.94 -6.40 2.77
N GLU A 13 -5.67 -5.16 2.37
CA GLU A 13 -5.79 -4.74 0.96
C GLU A 13 -4.62 -5.14 0.05
N GLY A 14 -3.59 -5.83 0.57
CA GLY A 14 -2.31 -6.06 -0.14
C GLY A 14 -2.10 -7.41 -0.83
N ASN A 15 -3.07 -8.35 -0.82
CA ASN A 15 -2.74 -9.78 -1.01
C ASN A 15 -2.99 -10.38 -2.41
N LYS A 16 -3.38 -9.60 -3.42
CA LYS A 16 -3.64 -10.14 -4.78
C LYS A 16 -2.55 -9.71 -5.79
N PRO A 17 -2.13 -10.61 -6.70
CA PRO A 17 -1.26 -10.26 -7.83
C PRO A 17 -1.98 -9.36 -8.86
N GLY A 18 -1.29 -9.00 -9.95
CA GLY A 18 -1.85 -8.19 -11.04
C GLY A 18 -3.11 -8.80 -11.67
N PHE A 19 -3.94 -7.95 -12.29
CA PHE A 19 -5.17 -8.39 -12.95
C PHE A 19 -4.87 -9.19 -14.23
N PRO A 20 -5.59 -10.30 -14.50
CA PRO A 20 -5.43 -11.06 -15.74
C PRO A 20 -5.63 -10.17 -16.98
N LYS A 21 -4.82 -10.35 -18.03
CA LYS A 21 -4.97 -9.59 -19.28
C LYS A 21 -6.32 -9.82 -19.98
N THR A 22 -6.95 -10.97 -19.73
CA THR A 22 -8.24 -11.38 -20.30
C THR A 22 -9.40 -10.49 -19.86
N ILE A 23 -9.23 -9.67 -18.83
CA ILE A 23 -10.28 -8.75 -18.41
C ILE A 23 -10.30 -7.46 -19.24
N LEU A 24 -9.31 -7.18 -20.10
CA LEU A 24 -9.31 -5.94 -20.88
C LEU A 24 -10.27 -6.04 -22.07
N ALA A 25 -11.13 -5.03 -22.23
CA ALA A 25 -12.06 -4.95 -23.35
C ALA A 25 -11.36 -4.67 -24.69
N ASN A 26 -10.26 -3.91 -24.64
CA ASN A 26 -9.50 -3.48 -25.82
C ASN A 26 -8.06 -4.03 -25.75
N SER A 27 -7.45 -4.25 -26.92
CA SER A 27 -6.03 -4.58 -27.01
C SER A 27 -5.13 -3.36 -26.69
N HIS A 28 -4.02 -3.60 -25.98
CA HIS A 28 -2.89 -2.68 -25.64
C HIS A 28 -3.08 -1.83 -24.36
N GLU A 29 -2.05 -1.50 -23.55
CA GLU A 29 -0.62 -1.19 -23.80
C GLU A 29 0.32 -1.95 -22.83
N ASP A 30 1.53 -2.31 -23.27
CA ASP A 30 2.56 -2.94 -22.44
C ASP A 30 2.98 -2.09 -21.22
N LYS A 31 2.73 -0.77 -21.28
CA LYS A 31 3.15 0.18 -20.25
C LYS A 31 2.45 -0.01 -18.90
N HIS A 32 1.32 -0.70 -18.87
CA HIS A 32 0.54 -0.98 -17.65
C HIS A 32 0.77 -2.39 -17.09
N LEU A 33 1.81 -3.08 -17.54
CA LEU A 33 2.15 -4.41 -17.08
C LEU A 33 3.15 -4.37 -15.92
N CYS A 34 2.94 -5.31 -14.99
CA CYS A 34 3.86 -5.53 -13.89
C CYS A 34 5.13 -6.22 -14.37
N ASN A 35 6.29 -5.64 -14.07
CA ASN A 35 7.60 -6.21 -14.45
C ASN A 35 7.92 -7.57 -13.81
N SER A 36 7.15 -7.99 -12.79
CA SER A 36 7.27 -9.29 -12.14
C SER A 36 6.27 -10.32 -12.67
N CYS A 37 4.96 -10.07 -12.58
CA CYS A 37 3.94 -11.06 -12.94
C CYS A 37 3.41 -10.94 -14.37
N GLN A 38 3.84 -9.93 -15.14
CA GLN A 38 3.43 -9.70 -16.53
C GLN A 38 1.91 -9.56 -16.72
N LYS A 39 1.18 -9.28 -15.64
CA LYS A 39 -0.25 -8.99 -15.58
C LYS A 39 -0.46 -7.47 -15.44
N ILE A 40 -1.70 -7.01 -15.63
CA ILE A 40 -2.05 -5.60 -15.47
C ILE A 40 -1.78 -5.18 -14.01
N LEU A 41 -1.17 -4.01 -13.83
CA LEU A 41 -0.74 -3.53 -12.52
C LEU A 41 -1.91 -3.41 -11.52
N ARG A 42 -1.85 -4.14 -10.41
CA ARG A 42 -2.75 -3.94 -9.26
C ARG A 42 -2.02 -3.17 -8.18
N ARG A 43 -2.60 -2.05 -7.75
CA ARG A 43 -1.98 -1.12 -6.78
C ARG A 43 -0.51 -0.85 -7.13
N PRO A 44 -0.23 -0.17 -8.27
CA PRO A 44 1.12 -0.03 -8.81
C PRO A 44 2.07 0.70 -7.86
N LEU A 45 3.28 0.16 -7.73
CA LEU A 45 4.44 0.79 -7.10
C LEU A 45 5.50 1.07 -8.16
N GLN A 46 6.14 2.22 -8.08
CA GLN A 46 7.29 2.59 -8.91
C GLN A 46 8.57 2.45 -8.07
N ALA A 47 9.50 1.63 -8.54
CA ALA A 47 10.83 1.48 -7.94
C ALA A 47 11.70 2.71 -8.22
N GLN A 48 12.80 2.87 -7.47
CA GLN A 48 13.76 3.98 -7.68
C GLN A 48 14.35 4.03 -9.09
N CYS A 49 14.52 2.88 -9.76
CA CYS A 49 14.93 2.80 -11.15
C CYS A 49 13.83 3.17 -12.17
N GLY A 50 12.61 3.46 -11.72
CA GLY A 50 11.49 3.85 -12.57
C GLY A 50 10.58 2.70 -13.02
N HIS A 51 10.98 1.44 -12.87
CA HIS A 51 10.15 0.27 -13.23
C HIS A 51 8.96 0.07 -12.28
N ARG A 52 7.83 -0.37 -12.86
CA ARG A 52 6.56 -0.56 -12.15
C ARG A 52 6.30 -2.01 -11.76
N TYR A 53 5.74 -2.19 -10.57
CA TYR A 53 5.36 -3.49 -10.01
C TYR A 53 4.00 -3.42 -9.34
N CYS A 54 3.25 -4.52 -9.29
CA CYS A 54 2.10 -4.62 -8.37
C CYS A 54 2.62 -4.57 -6.93
N SER A 55 1.89 -3.95 -6.02
CA SER A 55 2.23 -3.92 -4.58
C SER A 55 2.56 -5.32 -4.04
N PHE A 56 1.69 -6.30 -4.27
CA PHE A 56 1.93 -7.70 -3.90
C PHE A 56 3.24 -8.28 -4.47
N CYS A 57 3.50 -8.03 -5.76
CA CYS A 57 4.69 -8.56 -6.43
C CYS A 57 5.98 -7.93 -5.88
N PHE A 58 5.98 -6.62 -5.67
CA PHE A 58 7.13 -5.91 -5.12
C PHE A 58 7.46 -6.42 -3.71
N HIS A 59 6.45 -6.52 -2.84
CA HIS A 59 6.62 -7.03 -1.47
C HIS A 59 7.14 -8.47 -1.45
N LYS A 60 6.65 -9.34 -2.35
CA LYS A 60 7.16 -10.72 -2.49
C LYS A 60 8.62 -10.78 -2.96
N ILE A 61 9.05 -9.85 -3.80
CA ILE A 61 10.45 -9.78 -4.27
C ILE A 61 11.37 -9.37 -3.12
N VAL A 62 11.03 -8.27 -2.43
CA VAL A 62 11.89 -7.72 -1.36
C VAL A 62 11.82 -8.52 -0.06
N SER A 63 10.82 -9.38 0.14
CA SER A 63 10.76 -10.29 1.30
C SER A 63 11.86 -11.34 1.29
N SER A 64 12.50 -11.58 0.14
CA SER A 64 13.66 -12.46 -0.01
C SER A 64 15.01 -11.72 0.16
N GLY A 65 14.99 -10.48 0.67
CA GLY A 65 16.17 -9.62 0.85
C GLY A 65 16.38 -8.61 -0.27
N LEU A 66 17.60 -8.06 -0.36
CA LEU A 66 18.00 -7.13 -1.42
C LEU A 66 18.01 -7.86 -2.77
N GLN A 67 17.24 -7.36 -3.74
CA GLN A 67 17.13 -7.98 -5.06
C GLN A 67 17.50 -6.99 -6.16
N LYS A 68 18.18 -7.46 -7.20
CA LYS A 68 18.45 -6.63 -8.38
C LYS A 68 17.18 -6.51 -9.23
N CYS A 69 16.90 -5.32 -9.75
CA CYS A 69 15.81 -5.12 -10.68
C CYS A 69 16.05 -5.93 -11.97
N SER A 70 15.25 -6.97 -12.18
CA SER A 70 15.37 -7.82 -13.37
C SER A 70 15.00 -7.10 -14.66
N ALA A 71 14.18 -6.05 -14.59
CA ALA A 71 13.83 -5.22 -15.75
C ALA A 71 15.02 -4.34 -16.17
N CYS A 72 15.71 -3.68 -15.23
CA CYS A 72 16.95 -2.95 -15.50
C CYS A 72 18.02 -3.83 -16.15
N ILE A 73 18.16 -5.08 -15.70
CA ILE A 73 19.12 -6.03 -16.28
C ILE A 73 18.73 -6.39 -17.73
N LYS A 74 17.44 -6.59 -18.01
CA LYS A 74 16.96 -6.92 -19.36
C LYS A 74 17.08 -5.73 -20.33
N GLU A 75 16.94 -4.52 -19.82
CA GLU A 75 17.00 -3.28 -20.61
C GLU A 75 18.42 -2.72 -20.72
N ASP A 76 19.42 -3.36 -20.09
CA ASP A 76 20.81 -2.89 -20.00
C ASP A 76 20.94 -1.48 -19.37
N LEU A 77 20.09 -1.20 -18.38
CA LEU A 77 19.99 0.07 -17.63
C LEU A 77 20.31 -0.11 -16.14
N PHE A 78 21.10 -1.13 -15.79
CA PHE A 78 21.39 -1.44 -14.39
C PHE A 78 22.44 -0.48 -13.81
N GLU A 79 22.04 0.27 -12.79
CA GLU A 79 22.90 1.22 -12.06
C GLU A 79 22.76 0.99 -10.55
N GLU A 80 23.87 0.90 -9.82
CA GLU A 80 23.87 0.82 -8.35
C GLU A 80 24.06 2.23 -7.75
N PRO A 81 23.26 2.64 -6.74
CA PRO A 81 22.30 1.84 -5.98
C PRO A 81 20.84 1.86 -6.48
N THR A 82 20.53 2.59 -7.57
CA THR A 82 19.15 2.90 -8.03
C THR A 82 18.36 1.67 -8.51
N SER A 83 19.04 0.67 -9.05
CA SER A 83 18.47 -0.57 -9.58
C SER A 83 18.38 -1.70 -8.55
N ILE A 84 18.68 -1.41 -7.28
CA ILE A 84 18.53 -2.37 -6.17
C ILE A 84 17.15 -2.19 -5.54
N LEU A 85 16.32 -3.23 -5.65
CA LEU A 85 15.01 -3.32 -5.02
C LEU A 85 15.19 -3.65 -3.53
N LYS A 86 14.69 -2.77 -2.67
CA LYS A 86 14.75 -2.88 -1.21
C LYS A 86 13.42 -2.53 -0.57
N GLN A 87 13.22 -2.96 0.67
CA GLN A 87 12.03 -2.57 1.45
C GLN A 87 12.00 -1.04 1.61
N GLY A 88 10.87 -0.41 1.28
CA GLY A 88 10.73 1.05 1.22
C GLY A 88 11.40 1.72 0.01
N GLY A 89 12.02 0.95 -0.90
CA GLY A 89 12.66 1.44 -2.14
C GLY A 89 11.71 1.64 -3.33
N ALA A 90 10.40 1.65 -3.09
CA ALA A 90 9.39 1.96 -4.10
C ALA A 90 8.25 2.75 -3.46
N PHE A 91 7.63 3.61 -4.26
CA PHE A 91 6.54 4.48 -3.83
C PHE A 91 5.27 4.20 -4.65
N PRO A 92 4.07 4.47 -4.10
CA PRO A 92 2.82 4.32 -4.84
C PRO A 92 2.77 5.20 -6.09
N ASP A 93 2.55 4.59 -7.25
CA ASP A 93 2.40 5.30 -8.52
C ASP A 93 0.93 5.69 -8.71
N ASN A 94 0.56 6.85 -8.17
CA ASN A 94 -0.80 7.35 -8.24
C ASN A 94 -1.26 7.72 -9.67
N ALA A 95 -0.33 7.99 -10.58
CA ALA A 95 -0.65 8.29 -11.97
C ALA A 95 -1.01 7.00 -12.71
N ALA A 96 -0.13 6.00 -12.67
CA ALA A 96 -0.40 4.69 -13.25
C ALA A 96 -1.62 4.02 -12.63
N ARG A 97 -1.87 4.23 -11.31
CA ARG A 97 -3.09 3.73 -10.67
C ARG A 97 -4.35 4.30 -11.32
N ARG A 98 -4.43 5.61 -11.53
CA ARG A 98 -5.60 6.26 -12.17
C ARG A 98 -5.79 5.80 -13.60
N GLU A 99 -4.69 5.64 -14.35
CA GLU A 99 -4.75 5.13 -15.72
C GLU A 99 -5.30 3.71 -15.76
N VAL A 100 -4.77 2.80 -14.94
CA VAL A 100 -5.23 1.41 -14.89
C VAL A 100 -6.67 1.30 -14.42
N GLU A 101 -7.06 2.02 -13.37
CA GLU A 101 -8.43 2.03 -12.85
C GLU A 101 -9.46 2.46 -13.89
N ALA A 102 -9.08 3.31 -14.85
CA ALA A 102 -9.94 3.81 -15.92
C ALA A 102 -10.01 2.89 -17.15
N LEU A 103 -9.18 1.85 -17.24
CA LEU A 103 -9.21 0.93 -18.38
C LEU A 103 -10.54 0.17 -18.44
N ALA A 104 -11.06 0.01 -19.66
CA ALA A 104 -12.27 -0.75 -19.92
C ALA A 104 -12.03 -2.24 -19.63
N ALA A 105 -12.92 -2.82 -18.82
CA ALA A 105 -12.86 -4.19 -18.37
C ALA A 105 -14.12 -4.99 -18.76
N VAL A 106 -13.92 -6.26 -19.09
CA VAL A 106 -14.94 -7.27 -19.34
C VAL A 106 -14.75 -8.46 -18.42
N CYS A 107 -15.83 -9.17 -18.11
CA CYS A 107 -15.71 -10.39 -17.31
C CYS A 107 -15.05 -11.52 -18.14
N PRO A 108 -14.06 -12.24 -17.58
CA PRO A 108 -13.42 -13.35 -18.28
C PRO A 108 -14.24 -14.66 -18.24
N ASN A 109 -15.34 -14.71 -17.48
CA ASN A 109 -16.15 -15.93 -17.35
C ASN A 109 -17.11 -16.06 -18.55
N GLU A 110 -17.12 -17.23 -19.18
CA GLU A 110 -17.99 -17.52 -20.32
C GLU A 110 -19.48 -17.37 -19.94
N GLY A 111 -20.22 -16.59 -20.74
CA GLY A 111 -21.64 -16.32 -20.54
C GLY A 111 -21.93 -15.08 -19.69
N CYS A 112 -20.94 -14.47 -19.04
CA CYS A 112 -21.12 -13.20 -18.35
C CYS A 112 -21.04 -12.03 -19.33
N THR A 113 -22.05 -11.16 -19.34
CA THR A 113 -22.12 -9.96 -20.19
C THR A 113 -21.64 -8.69 -19.49
N TRP A 114 -21.03 -8.82 -18.30
CA TRP A 114 -20.58 -7.67 -17.52
C TRP A 114 -19.45 -6.92 -18.23
N MET A 115 -19.60 -5.59 -18.29
CA MET A 115 -18.62 -4.65 -18.81
C MET A 115 -18.58 -3.42 -17.89
N GLY A 116 -17.40 -2.83 -17.73
CA GLY A 116 -17.20 -1.64 -16.90
C GLY A 116 -15.74 -1.18 -16.95
N THR A 117 -15.26 -0.61 -15.86
CA THR A 117 -13.85 -0.25 -15.66
C THR A 117 -13.14 -1.25 -14.76
N ILE A 118 -11.79 -1.31 -14.78
CA ILE A 118 -11.02 -2.15 -13.85
C ILE A 118 -11.36 -1.82 -12.39
N LYS A 119 -11.61 -0.54 -12.07
CA LYS A 119 -12.03 -0.11 -10.73
C LYS A 119 -13.35 -0.77 -10.30
N GLU A 120 -14.34 -0.78 -11.18
CA GLU A 120 -15.64 -1.40 -10.91
C GLU A 120 -15.54 -2.93 -10.88
N PHE A 121 -14.68 -3.51 -11.71
CA PHE A 121 -14.40 -4.94 -11.70
C PHE A 121 -13.85 -5.37 -10.34
N GLU A 122 -12.81 -4.69 -9.82
CA GLU A 122 -12.21 -5.01 -8.51
C GLU A 122 -13.20 -4.81 -7.36
N ALA A 123 -14.00 -3.74 -7.39
CA ALA A 123 -14.89 -3.39 -6.30
C ALA A 123 -16.12 -4.30 -6.22
N ASN A 124 -16.75 -4.60 -7.36
CA ASN A 124 -18.12 -5.13 -7.38
C ASN A 124 -18.26 -6.48 -8.08
N HIS A 125 -17.31 -6.89 -8.92
CA HIS A 125 -17.47 -8.08 -9.78
C HIS A 125 -16.48 -9.20 -9.48
N GLU A 126 -15.24 -8.87 -9.09
CA GLU A 126 -14.18 -9.85 -8.85
C GLU A 126 -14.53 -10.81 -7.69
N GLY A 127 -14.87 -12.05 -8.04
CA GLY A 127 -15.27 -13.09 -7.07
C GLY A 127 -16.77 -13.17 -6.78
N ASN A 128 -17.58 -12.31 -7.40
CA ASN A 128 -19.04 -12.26 -7.23
C ASN A 128 -19.80 -12.50 -8.56
N CYS A 129 -19.15 -13.13 -9.54
CA CYS A 129 -19.75 -13.36 -10.85
C CYS A 129 -20.62 -14.62 -10.82
N ASP A 130 -21.91 -14.50 -11.15
CA ASP A 130 -22.86 -15.62 -11.23
C ASP A 130 -22.43 -16.77 -12.17
N PHE A 131 -21.61 -16.45 -13.17
CA PHE A 131 -21.11 -17.39 -14.16
C PHE A 131 -19.73 -17.97 -13.81
N MET A 132 -19.14 -17.58 -12.68
CA MET A 132 -17.87 -18.15 -12.25
C MET A 132 -18.06 -19.62 -11.86
N ILE A 133 -17.07 -20.44 -12.17
CA ILE A 133 -17.06 -21.85 -11.80
C ILE A 133 -16.61 -21.98 -10.35
N ILE A 134 -17.43 -22.62 -9.53
CA ILE A 134 -17.18 -22.92 -8.12
C ILE A 134 -17.25 -24.42 -7.84
N LEU A 135 -16.66 -24.83 -6.71
CA LEU A 135 -16.70 -26.21 -6.22
C LEU A 135 -17.84 -26.37 -5.22
N CYS A 136 -18.70 -27.38 -5.41
CA CYS A 136 -19.69 -27.73 -4.41
C CYS A 136 -19.00 -28.16 -3.10
N PRO A 137 -19.35 -27.58 -1.94
CA PRO A 137 -18.70 -27.92 -0.67
C PRO A 137 -18.82 -29.39 -0.28
N SER A 138 -19.90 -30.06 -0.68
CA SER A 138 -20.25 -31.43 -0.29
C SER A 138 -19.66 -32.48 -1.24
N CYS A 139 -20.00 -32.44 -2.54
CA CYS A 139 -19.58 -33.44 -3.51
C CYS A 139 -18.29 -33.09 -4.27
N LYS A 140 -17.80 -31.84 -4.15
CA LYS A 140 -16.63 -31.30 -4.87
C LYS A 140 -16.76 -31.24 -6.40
N GLU A 141 -17.98 -31.32 -6.92
CA GLU A 141 -18.26 -31.14 -8.35
C GLU A 141 -18.17 -29.65 -8.74
N LEU A 142 -17.77 -29.38 -9.99
CA LEU A 142 -17.65 -28.03 -10.54
C LEU A 142 -18.98 -27.58 -11.16
N MET A 143 -19.44 -26.39 -10.82
CA MET A 143 -20.68 -25.79 -11.35
C MET A 143 -20.60 -24.28 -11.39
N ARG A 144 -21.56 -23.62 -12.07
CA ARG A 144 -21.67 -22.17 -12.04
C ARG A 144 -22.26 -21.71 -10.71
N ALA A 145 -21.85 -20.52 -10.25
CA ALA A 145 -22.30 -19.98 -8.97
C ALA A 145 -23.83 -19.83 -8.89
N ASN A 146 -24.50 -19.45 -9.98
CA ASN A 146 -25.96 -19.36 -10.07
C ASN A 146 -26.70 -20.71 -10.05
N GLU A 147 -26.02 -21.81 -10.35
CA GLU A 147 -26.59 -23.18 -10.37
C GLU A 147 -26.45 -23.88 -9.00
N GLN A 148 -25.71 -23.29 -8.07
CA GLN A 148 -25.35 -23.91 -6.79
C GLN A 148 -26.56 -24.33 -5.95
N GLU A 149 -27.60 -23.51 -5.91
CA GLU A 149 -28.84 -23.82 -5.17
C GLU A 149 -29.58 -24.99 -5.81
N HIS A 150 -29.76 -24.95 -7.14
CA HIS A 150 -30.40 -26.04 -7.88
C HIS A 150 -29.65 -27.37 -7.69
N HIS A 151 -28.31 -27.35 -7.82
CA HIS A 151 -27.49 -28.52 -7.60
C HIS A 151 -27.68 -29.08 -6.18
N ASN A 152 -27.60 -28.24 -5.15
CA ASN A 152 -27.72 -28.67 -3.75
C ASN A 152 -29.06 -29.36 -3.45
N GLU A 153 -30.15 -28.85 -4.04
CA GLU A 153 -31.48 -29.41 -3.83
C GLU A 153 -31.77 -30.65 -4.69
N ARG A 154 -31.36 -30.63 -5.96
CA ARG A 154 -31.90 -31.57 -6.97
C ARG A 154 -30.89 -32.60 -7.46
N GLU A 155 -29.60 -32.27 -7.51
CA GLU A 155 -28.60 -33.06 -8.22
C GLU A 155 -27.51 -33.64 -7.31
N CYS A 156 -27.21 -32.96 -6.19
CA CYS A 156 -26.10 -33.32 -5.32
C CYS A 156 -26.28 -34.75 -4.76
N PRO A 157 -25.35 -35.69 -5.04
CA PRO A 157 -25.45 -37.08 -4.57
C PRO A 157 -25.27 -37.19 -3.05
N GLU A 158 -24.66 -36.18 -2.43
CA GLU A 158 -24.45 -36.05 -0.99
C GLU A 158 -25.56 -35.25 -0.30
N ARG A 159 -26.72 -35.04 -0.95
CA ARG A 159 -27.86 -34.35 -0.31
C ARG A 159 -28.49 -35.19 0.81
N THR A 160 -29.04 -34.50 1.79
CA THR A 160 -29.74 -35.09 2.94
C THR A 160 -31.25 -35.18 2.65
N LEU A 161 -31.86 -36.33 2.95
CA LEU A 161 -33.30 -36.57 2.88
C LEU A 161 -33.83 -37.02 4.24
N ASN A 162 -35.12 -36.81 4.51
CA ASN A 162 -35.78 -37.34 5.70
C ASN A 162 -36.43 -38.69 5.41
N CYS A 163 -36.25 -39.67 6.30
CA CYS A 163 -36.86 -40.97 6.15
C CYS A 163 -38.40 -40.88 6.24
N LYS A 164 -39.11 -41.49 5.29
CA LYS A 164 -40.58 -41.53 5.29
C LYS A 164 -41.18 -42.19 6.54
N TYR A 165 -40.45 -43.12 7.17
CA TYR A 165 -40.92 -43.93 8.31
C TYR A 165 -40.48 -43.37 9.67
N CYS A 166 -39.18 -43.10 9.88
CA CYS A 166 -38.69 -42.61 11.17
C CYS A 166 -38.54 -41.09 11.26
N LYS A 167 -38.64 -40.36 10.13
CA LYS A 167 -38.46 -38.90 10.01
C LYS A 167 -37.03 -38.38 10.23
N GLU A 168 -36.11 -39.24 10.64
CA GLU A 168 -34.69 -38.88 10.80
C GLU A 168 -34.02 -38.54 9.45
N PRO A 169 -33.13 -37.53 9.43
CA PRO A 169 -32.35 -37.18 8.25
C PRO A 169 -31.26 -38.22 7.97
N PHE A 170 -31.00 -38.50 6.68
CA PHE A 170 -29.94 -39.39 6.23
C PHE A 170 -29.43 -38.93 4.85
N LEU A 171 -28.19 -39.29 4.50
CA LEU A 171 -27.64 -39.02 3.17
C LEU A 171 -28.29 -39.93 2.12
N LEU A 172 -28.66 -39.40 0.96
CA LEU A 172 -29.30 -40.15 -0.12
C LEU A 172 -28.60 -41.48 -0.44
N LYS A 173 -27.25 -41.48 -0.48
CA LYS A 173 -26.43 -42.68 -0.74
C LYS A 173 -26.64 -43.82 0.27
N ASN A 174 -27.12 -43.53 1.49
CA ASN A 174 -27.26 -44.48 2.59
C ASN A 174 -28.67 -45.08 2.71
N ILE A 175 -29.56 -44.86 1.74
CA ILE A 175 -30.97 -45.28 1.82
C ILE A 175 -31.16 -46.78 2.11
N LYS A 176 -30.39 -47.65 1.44
CA LYS A 176 -30.51 -49.11 1.59
C LYS A 176 -30.08 -49.57 2.98
N ALA A 177 -28.93 -49.09 3.45
CA ALA A 177 -28.42 -49.41 4.78
C ALA A 177 -29.36 -48.90 5.88
N HIS A 178 -29.95 -47.71 5.69
CA HIS A 178 -30.94 -47.18 6.61
C HIS A 178 -32.19 -48.07 6.69
N ASP A 179 -32.75 -48.50 5.54
CA ASP A 179 -33.95 -49.34 5.49
C ASP A 179 -33.78 -50.69 6.23
N GLU A 180 -32.58 -51.28 6.18
CA GLU A 180 -32.26 -52.53 6.87
C GLU A 180 -32.29 -52.42 8.39
N ILE A 181 -31.95 -51.25 8.94
CA ILE A 181 -31.87 -51.01 10.40
C ILE A 181 -32.98 -50.12 10.95
N CYS A 182 -33.83 -49.53 10.08
CA CYS A 182 -34.84 -48.56 10.49
C CYS A 182 -35.86 -49.20 11.45
N PRO A 183 -36.01 -48.70 12.70
CA PRO A 183 -36.89 -49.30 13.72
C PRO A 183 -38.37 -49.30 13.31
N LYS A 184 -38.78 -48.28 12.54
CA LYS A 184 -40.14 -48.09 12.04
C LYS A 184 -40.35 -48.66 10.63
N TYR A 185 -39.37 -49.40 10.09
CA TYR A 185 -39.51 -50.05 8.80
C TYR A 185 -40.64 -51.08 8.84
N PRO A 186 -41.56 -51.09 7.87
CA PRO A 186 -42.70 -52.01 7.86
C PRO A 186 -42.28 -53.43 7.48
N MET A 187 -42.37 -54.35 8.45
CA MET A 187 -42.20 -55.79 8.28
C MET A 187 -43.53 -56.48 7.94
N ILE A 188 -43.45 -57.67 7.36
CA ILE A 188 -44.59 -58.52 7.02
C ILE A 188 -44.46 -59.83 7.80
N CYS A 189 -45.50 -60.23 8.53
CA CYS A 189 -45.53 -61.52 9.20
C CYS A 189 -45.94 -62.63 8.23
N GLU A 190 -45.09 -63.65 8.09
CA GLU A 190 -45.31 -64.78 7.17
C GLU A 190 -46.44 -65.72 7.62
N GLY A 191 -46.73 -65.79 8.93
CA GLY A 191 -47.77 -66.70 9.46
C GLY A 191 -49.19 -66.16 9.31
N CYS A 192 -49.44 -64.90 9.70
CA CYS A 192 -50.77 -64.29 9.62
C CYS A 192 -50.94 -63.31 8.46
N ALA A 193 -49.91 -63.17 7.59
CA ALA A 193 -49.85 -62.22 6.48
C ALA A 193 -50.07 -60.75 6.87
N LYS A 194 -49.97 -60.41 8.17
CA LYS A 194 -50.16 -59.05 8.67
C LYS A 194 -49.01 -58.17 8.18
N LYS A 195 -49.35 -57.20 7.33
CA LYS A 195 -48.42 -56.22 6.75
C LYS A 195 -48.25 -55.02 7.69
N LYS A 196 -47.20 -54.22 7.47
CA LYS A 196 -46.92 -52.94 8.17
C LYS A 196 -46.68 -53.08 9.68
N ILE A 197 -46.03 -54.16 10.11
CA ILE A 197 -45.61 -54.28 11.51
C ILE A 197 -44.29 -53.51 11.65
N PRO A 198 -44.19 -52.45 12.47
CA PRO A 198 -42.91 -51.79 12.70
C PRO A 198 -41.87 -52.82 13.17
N ARG A 199 -40.65 -52.79 12.62
CA ARG A 199 -39.57 -53.73 12.95
C ARG A 199 -39.40 -53.92 14.46
N GLU A 200 -39.44 -52.83 15.22
CA GLU A 200 -39.35 -52.84 16.68
C GLU A 200 -40.45 -53.67 17.40
N LYS A 201 -41.64 -53.83 16.79
CA LYS A 201 -42.79 -54.56 17.35
C LYS A 201 -42.96 -55.97 16.77
N TYR A 202 -42.06 -56.39 15.89
CA TYR A 202 -42.19 -57.65 15.15
C TYR A 202 -42.00 -58.88 16.05
N VAL A 203 -41.05 -58.82 16.99
CA VAL A 203 -40.76 -59.93 17.93
C VAL A 203 -41.95 -60.19 18.87
N ASP A 204 -42.59 -59.14 19.37
CA ASP A 204 -43.77 -59.26 20.24
C ASP A 204 -44.98 -59.79 19.48
N HIS A 205 -45.10 -59.43 18.20
CA HIS A 205 -46.13 -59.96 17.33
C HIS A 205 -46.02 -61.48 17.12
N ILE A 206 -44.82 -62.00 16.86
CA ILE A 206 -44.59 -63.44 16.63
C ILE A 206 -44.99 -64.26 17.87
N LYS A 207 -44.64 -63.80 19.08
CA LYS A 207 -44.95 -64.50 20.34
C LYS A 207 -46.44 -64.73 20.57
N LEU A 208 -47.30 -63.85 20.05
CA LEU A 208 -48.75 -63.86 20.25
C LEU A 208 -49.53 -64.34 19.00
N CYS A 209 -48.82 -64.70 17.92
CA CYS A 209 -49.45 -65.08 16.66
C CYS A 209 -49.94 -66.53 16.71
N SER A 210 -51.27 -66.72 16.82
CA SER A 210 -51.91 -68.03 16.89
C SER A 210 -51.80 -68.89 15.63
N LYS A 211 -51.33 -68.31 14.52
CA LYS A 211 -51.11 -69.00 13.22
C LYS A 211 -49.62 -69.28 12.95
N PHE A 212 -48.74 -68.98 13.90
CA PHE A 212 -47.30 -69.16 13.76
C PHE A 212 -46.92 -70.59 14.15
N LYS A 213 -46.47 -71.39 13.18
CA LYS A 213 -45.92 -72.72 13.43
C LYS A 213 -44.56 -72.56 14.10
N ALA A 214 -44.30 -73.33 15.16
CA ALA A 214 -43.03 -73.25 15.86
C ALA A 214 -41.96 -73.93 14.99
N PRO A 215 -40.85 -73.24 14.65
CA PRO A 215 -39.76 -73.86 13.92
C PRO A 215 -39.16 -74.99 14.78
N CYS A 216 -38.69 -76.05 14.12
CA CYS A 216 -37.92 -77.12 14.75
C CYS A 216 -36.76 -76.54 15.57
N ARG A 217 -36.36 -77.19 16.67
CA ARG A 217 -35.20 -76.73 17.47
C ARG A 217 -33.89 -76.69 16.67
N PHE A 218 -33.79 -77.51 15.62
CA PHE A 218 -32.66 -77.53 14.69
C PHE A 218 -32.79 -76.49 13.55
N HIS A 219 -33.80 -75.62 13.58
CA HIS A 219 -33.96 -74.55 12.60
C HIS A 219 -32.77 -73.61 12.55
N VAL A 220 -32.16 -73.33 13.70
CA VAL A 220 -30.94 -72.51 13.82
C VAL A 220 -29.72 -73.12 13.13
N VAL A 221 -29.76 -74.42 12.79
CA VAL A 221 -28.71 -75.13 12.04
C VAL A 221 -29.19 -75.60 10.66
N GLY A 222 -30.36 -75.14 10.19
CA GLY A 222 -30.84 -75.34 8.81
C GLY A 222 -32.05 -76.26 8.64
N CYS A 223 -32.80 -76.60 9.69
CA CYS A 223 -34.08 -77.31 9.53
C CYS A 223 -35.25 -76.34 9.29
N ASP A 224 -35.79 -76.30 8.07
CA ASP A 224 -36.88 -75.37 7.70
C ASP A 224 -38.27 -75.83 8.16
N THR A 225 -38.35 -76.99 8.82
CA THR A 225 -39.63 -77.59 9.20
C THR A 225 -40.23 -76.86 10.39
N SER A 226 -41.39 -76.23 10.16
CA SER A 226 -42.18 -75.59 11.21
C SER A 226 -43.43 -76.42 11.49
N VAL A 227 -43.58 -76.87 12.74
CA VAL A 227 -44.59 -77.84 13.16
C VAL A 227 -45.46 -77.28 14.29
N GLU A 228 -46.64 -77.88 14.46
CA GLU A 228 -47.50 -77.62 15.62
C GLU A 228 -46.77 -78.05 16.89
N LYS A 229 -46.89 -77.27 17.98
CA LYS A 229 -46.16 -77.49 19.24
C LYS A 229 -46.25 -78.94 19.77
N GLU A 230 -47.36 -79.62 19.53
CA GLU A 230 -47.66 -80.97 20.02
C GLU A 230 -46.97 -82.08 19.21
N LYS A 231 -46.64 -81.84 17.94
CA LYS A 231 -46.06 -82.84 17.01
C LYS A 231 -44.54 -82.71 16.83
N ILE A 232 -43.92 -81.79 17.57
CA ILE A 232 -42.50 -81.49 17.42
C ILE A 232 -41.61 -82.68 17.77
N HIS A 233 -41.99 -83.47 18.78
CA HIS A 233 -41.25 -84.65 19.19
C HIS A 233 -41.29 -85.79 18.19
N ASP A 234 -42.38 -85.94 17.44
CA ASP A 234 -42.50 -86.97 16.40
C ASP A 234 -41.64 -86.63 15.18
N HIS A 235 -41.65 -85.36 14.76
CA HIS A 235 -40.75 -84.85 13.71
C HIS A 235 -39.27 -85.02 14.10
N GLU A 236 -38.90 -84.70 15.35
CA GLU A 236 -37.53 -84.87 15.85
C GLU A 236 -37.05 -86.33 15.79
N ARG A 237 -37.94 -87.31 16.05
CA ARG A 237 -37.63 -88.74 15.94
C ARG A 237 -37.47 -89.19 14.49
N GLN A 238 -38.39 -88.79 13.62
CA GLN A 238 -38.42 -89.22 12.22
C GLN A 238 -37.26 -88.62 11.40
N CYS A 239 -36.90 -87.37 11.65
CA CYS A 239 -35.84 -86.66 10.92
C CYS A 239 -34.47 -86.70 11.63
N SER A 240 -34.25 -87.68 12.51
CA SER A 240 -33.04 -87.75 13.35
C SER A 240 -31.74 -87.84 12.55
N TYR A 241 -31.73 -88.56 11.42
CA TYR A 241 -30.57 -88.66 10.53
C TYR A 241 -30.27 -87.34 9.80
N GLU A 242 -31.30 -86.63 9.32
CA GLU A 242 -31.13 -85.32 8.67
C GLU A 242 -30.66 -84.27 9.68
N HIS A 243 -31.21 -84.27 10.89
CA HIS A 243 -30.74 -83.41 11.98
C HIS A 243 -29.27 -83.68 12.35
N LEU A 244 -28.83 -84.94 12.37
CA LEU A 244 -27.42 -85.30 12.61
C LEU A 244 -26.49 -84.77 11.49
N ASN A 245 -26.91 -84.84 10.23
CA ASN A 245 -26.14 -84.27 9.11
C ASN A 245 -26.07 -82.73 9.16
N LEU A 246 -27.19 -82.07 9.50
CA LEU A 246 -27.21 -80.62 9.71
C LEU A 246 -26.28 -80.20 10.87
N LEU A 247 -26.27 -80.96 11.96
CA LEU A 247 -25.35 -80.76 13.07
C LEU A 247 -23.89 -80.95 12.65
N LEU A 248 -23.57 -81.98 11.86
CA LEU A 248 -22.21 -82.20 11.36
C LEU A 248 -21.74 -81.03 10.47
N HIS A 249 -22.59 -80.59 9.53
CA HIS A 249 -22.28 -79.46 8.66
C HIS A 249 -22.11 -78.16 9.47
N PHE A 250 -22.96 -77.95 10.48
CA PHE A 250 -22.85 -76.82 11.40
C PHE A 250 -21.55 -76.87 12.22
N ILE A 251 -21.14 -78.04 12.72
CA ILE A 251 -19.87 -78.23 13.45
C ILE A 251 -18.66 -77.97 12.53
N MET A 252 -18.71 -78.42 11.28
CA MET A 252 -17.68 -78.12 10.28
C MET A 252 -17.62 -76.62 9.96
N GLY A 253 -18.77 -75.96 9.86
CA GLY A 253 -18.89 -74.50 9.78
C GLY A 253 -18.21 -73.83 10.97
N ILE A 254 -18.59 -74.17 12.21
CA ILE A 254 -17.98 -73.64 13.44
C ILE A 254 -16.45 -73.77 13.43
N LYS A 255 -15.90 -74.87 12.92
CA LYS A 255 -14.45 -75.07 12.83
C LYS A 255 -13.79 -74.09 11.84
N SER A 256 -14.46 -73.78 10.73
CA SER A 256 -14.08 -72.74 9.76
C SER A 256 -14.25 -71.33 10.33
N GLU A 257 -15.36 -71.04 11.00
CA GLU A 257 -15.56 -69.75 11.68
C GLU A 257 -14.53 -69.54 12.80
N LYS A 258 -14.11 -70.59 13.52
CA LYS A 258 -13.07 -70.52 14.55
C LYS A 258 -11.72 -70.05 14.00
N THR A 259 -11.33 -70.48 12.80
CA THR A 259 -10.08 -70.02 12.18
C THR A 259 -10.17 -68.56 11.76
N LYS A 260 -11.32 -68.13 11.21
CA LYS A 260 -11.59 -66.72 10.88
C LYS A 260 -11.57 -65.83 12.12
N VAL A 261 -12.16 -66.28 13.24
CA VAL A 261 -12.16 -65.56 14.52
C VAL A 261 -10.73 -65.43 15.07
N ALA A 262 -9.91 -66.48 14.98
CA ALA A 262 -8.51 -66.40 15.38
C ALA A 262 -7.72 -65.39 14.52
N GLU A 263 -7.96 -65.36 13.21
CA GLU A 263 -7.32 -64.39 12.31
C GLU A 263 -7.77 -62.95 12.58
N LEU A 264 -9.07 -62.73 12.79
CA LEU A 264 -9.60 -61.43 13.18
C LEU A 264 -9.03 -60.97 14.52
N SER A 265 -8.91 -61.87 15.51
CA SER A 265 -8.32 -61.56 16.81
C SER A 265 -6.86 -61.14 16.68
N ARG A 266 -6.07 -61.80 15.83
CA ARG A 266 -4.69 -61.38 15.50
C ARG A 266 -4.66 -59.98 14.87
N ARG A 267 -5.56 -59.70 13.92
CA ARG A 267 -5.65 -58.38 13.28
C ARG A 267 -6.07 -57.28 14.26
N CYS A 268 -6.97 -57.57 15.21
CA CYS A 268 -7.34 -56.65 16.27
C CYS A 268 -6.15 -56.30 17.17
N GLN A 269 -5.37 -57.29 17.61
CA GLN A 269 -4.15 -57.04 18.39
C GLN A 269 -3.13 -56.18 17.62
N GLU A 270 -2.97 -56.44 16.31
CA GLU A 270 -2.08 -55.65 15.47
C GLU A 270 -2.56 -54.19 15.31
N LEU A 271 -3.88 -53.98 15.28
CA LEU A 271 -4.49 -52.66 15.27
C LEU A 271 -4.35 -51.95 16.62
N GLU A 272 -4.51 -52.64 17.74
CA GLU A 272 -4.32 -52.08 19.09
C GLU A 272 -2.89 -51.55 19.27
N LEU A 273 -1.89 -52.31 18.81
CA LEU A 273 -0.49 -51.87 18.81
C LEU A 273 -0.30 -50.60 17.96
N LYS A 274 -0.91 -50.56 16.76
CA LYS A 274 -0.86 -49.38 15.88
C LYS A 274 -1.53 -48.17 16.53
N VAL A 275 -2.69 -48.34 17.17
CA VAL A 275 -3.37 -47.26 17.90
C VAL A 275 -2.48 -46.73 19.01
N SER A 276 -1.88 -47.60 19.82
CA SER A 276 -0.94 -47.19 20.88
C SER A 276 0.26 -46.40 20.33
N THR A 277 0.82 -46.82 19.19
CA THR A 277 1.90 -46.04 18.55
C THR A 277 1.43 -44.67 18.08
N PHE A 278 0.22 -44.56 17.52
CA PHE A 278 -0.32 -43.28 17.08
C PHE A 278 -0.62 -42.36 18.27
N GLU A 279 -1.15 -42.88 19.38
CA GLU A 279 -1.36 -42.10 20.61
C GLU A 279 -0.06 -41.48 21.14
N ASN A 280 1.03 -42.25 21.14
CA ASN A 280 2.34 -41.76 21.54
C ASN A 280 2.86 -40.66 20.61
N ILE A 281 2.71 -40.84 19.29
CA ILE A 281 3.10 -39.82 18.30
C ILE A 281 2.29 -38.53 18.50
N VAL A 282 0.98 -38.64 18.67
CA VAL A 282 0.10 -37.48 18.94
C VAL A 282 0.52 -36.75 20.20
N CYS A 283 0.88 -37.45 21.27
CA CYS A 283 1.36 -36.85 22.51
C CYS A 283 2.65 -36.02 22.30
N VAL A 284 3.64 -36.58 21.57
CA VAL A 284 4.88 -35.86 21.26
C VAL A 284 4.61 -34.64 20.39
N LEU A 285 3.81 -34.79 19.33
CA LEU A 285 3.44 -33.70 18.43
C LEU A 285 2.70 -32.58 19.17
N ASN A 286 1.81 -32.93 20.10
CA ASN A 286 1.08 -31.93 20.89
C ASN A 286 2.03 -31.12 21.77
N ARG A 287 3.03 -31.78 22.37
CA ARG A 287 4.05 -31.15 23.21
C ARG A 287 5.00 -30.25 22.40
N GLU A 288 5.34 -30.62 21.16
CA GLU A 288 6.09 -29.76 20.25
C GLU A 288 5.26 -28.56 19.79
N MET A 289 3.98 -28.77 19.51
CA MET A 289 3.05 -27.70 19.14
C MET A 289 2.93 -26.66 20.26
N GLU A 290 2.80 -27.08 21.51
CA GLU A 290 2.77 -26.19 22.68
C GLU A 290 4.06 -25.36 22.81
N ARG A 291 5.24 -25.99 22.63
CA ARG A 291 6.53 -25.28 22.64
C ARG A 291 6.64 -24.26 21.51
N SER A 292 6.20 -24.64 20.32
CA SER A 292 6.19 -23.75 19.15
C SER A 292 5.26 -22.56 19.38
N CYS A 293 4.08 -22.79 19.96
CA CYS A 293 3.11 -21.74 20.32
C CYS A 293 3.72 -20.74 21.32
N ALA A 294 4.33 -21.23 22.41
CA ALA A 294 4.98 -20.37 23.40
C ALA A 294 6.10 -19.51 22.80
N THR A 295 6.88 -20.06 21.87
CA THR A 295 7.95 -19.35 21.17
C THR A 295 7.38 -18.26 20.24
N MET A 296 6.32 -18.59 19.51
CA MET A 296 5.60 -17.65 18.64
C MET A 296 5.01 -16.49 19.43
N GLU A 297 4.44 -16.75 20.61
CA GLU A 297 3.93 -15.70 21.49
C GLU A 297 5.02 -14.75 22.01
N ALA A 298 6.20 -15.29 22.37
CA ALA A 298 7.32 -14.48 22.80
C ALA A 298 7.83 -13.58 21.66
N TYR A 299 7.94 -14.12 20.45
CA TYR A 299 8.31 -13.35 19.27
C TYR A 299 7.28 -12.26 18.95
N ASN A 300 5.99 -12.57 19.03
CA ASN A 300 4.91 -11.60 18.81
C ASN A 300 4.92 -10.47 19.87
N ARG A 301 5.23 -10.79 21.14
CA ARG A 301 5.42 -9.77 22.18
C ARG A 301 6.60 -8.86 21.86
N GLN A 302 7.73 -9.43 21.45
CA GLN A 302 8.93 -8.67 21.08
C GLN A 302 8.68 -7.78 19.86
N HIS A 303 8.05 -8.32 18.81
CA HIS A 303 7.71 -7.57 17.61
C HIS A 303 6.83 -6.36 17.91
N ARG A 304 5.86 -6.48 18.84
CA ARG A 304 5.05 -5.33 19.28
C ARG A 304 5.91 -4.24 19.94
N LEU A 305 6.81 -4.61 20.86
CA LEU A 305 7.71 -3.65 21.50
C LEU A 305 8.65 -2.96 20.51
N ASP A 306 9.11 -3.68 19.50
CA ASP A 306 9.97 -3.11 18.46
C ASP A 306 9.19 -2.20 17.51
N GLN A 307 7.93 -2.52 17.20
CA GLN A 307 7.03 -1.62 16.47
C GLN A 307 6.81 -0.30 17.22
N ASP A 308 6.54 -0.37 18.53
CA ASP A 308 6.35 0.84 19.36
C ASP A 308 7.62 1.71 19.39
N LYS A 309 8.80 1.08 19.52
CA LYS A 309 10.09 1.80 19.46
C LYS A 309 10.31 2.46 18.10
N ILE A 310 10.01 1.77 17.01
CA ILE A 310 10.14 2.30 15.65
C ILE A 310 9.24 3.52 15.49
N GLU A 311 8.01 3.49 16.00
CA GLU A 311 7.11 4.64 15.96
C GLU A 311 7.65 5.85 16.73
N ILE A 312 8.15 5.62 17.95
CA ILE A 312 8.76 6.68 18.77
C ILE A 312 9.98 7.28 18.05
N LEU A 313 10.85 6.45 17.49
CA LEU A 313 12.02 6.91 16.74
C LEU A 313 11.61 7.69 15.50
N ASN A 314 10.62 7.22 14.73
CA ASN A 314 10.12 7.93 13.55
C ASN A 314 9.55 9.31 13.90
N ASN A 315 8.83 9.43 15.01
CA ASN A 315 8.33 10.71 15.49
C ASN A 315 9.46 11.66 15.88
N LYS A 316 10.54 11.13 16.51
CA LYS A 316 11.72 11.91 16.87
C LYS A 316 12.51 12.37 15.64
N VAL A 317 12.64 11.53 14.61
CA VAL A 317 13.26 11.89 13.32
C VAL A 317 12.49 13.04 12.68
N ARG A 318 11.16 12.95 12.57
CA ARG A 318 10.32 14.03 12.03
C ARG A 318 10.46 15.34 12.80
N GLN A 319 10.59 15.27 14.12
CA GLN A 319 10.80 16.47 14.94
C GLN A 319 12.18 17.10 14.68
N LEU A 320 13.22 16.28 14.53
CA LEU A 320 14.57 16.75 14.21
C LEU A 320 14.61 17.39 12.81
N GLU A 321 13.99 16.78 11.80
CA GLU A 321 13.91 17.33 10.43
C GLU A 321 13.25 18.72 10.41
N ARG A 322 12.15 18.91 11.16
CA ARG A 322 11.51 20.22 11.30
C ARG A 322 12.43 21.25 11.96
N THR A 323 13.17 20.81 13.00
CA THR A 323 14.10 21.69 13.72
C THR A 323 15.25 22.12 12.82
N VAL A 324 15.83 21.20 12.06
CA VAL A 324 16.89 21.50 11.08
C VAL A 324 16.39 22.51 10.05
N SER A 325 15.20 22.28 9.49
CA SER A 325 14.61 23.20 8.50
C SER A 325 14.45 24.63 9.05
N LEU A 326 14.04 24.79 10.31
CA LEU A 326 13.94 26.10 10.96
C LEU A 326 15.31 26.75 11.21
N ARG A 327 16.32 25.94 11.51
CA ARG A 327 17.70 26.41 11.69
C ARG A 327 18.31 26.87 10.37
N ASP A 328 18.05 26.19 9.27
CA ASP A 328 18.53 26.58 7.93
C ASP A 328 18.00 27.96 7.54
N LEU A 329 16.71 28.24 7.79
CA LEU A 329 16.14 29.57 7.57
C LEU A 329 16.83 30.66 8.41
N SER A 330 17.15 30.34 9.67
CA SER A 330 17.84 31.26 10.58
C SER A 330 19.28 31.53 10.10
N ILE A 331 19.96 30.50 9.58
CA ILE A 331 21.31 30.62 9.01
C ILE A 331 21.27 31.52 7.78
N MET A 332 20.32 31.30 6.85
CA MET A 332 20.17 32.14 5.66
C MET A 332 19.91 33.62 6.01
N GLU A 333 19.08 33.88 7.03
CA GLU A 333 18.82 35.24 7.52
C GLU A 333 20.11 35.87 8.10
N MET A 334 20.85 35.10 8.89
CA MET A 334 22.11 35.55 9.51
C MET A 334 23.21 35.79 8.47
N GLU A 335 23.33 34.93 7.45
CA GLU A 335 24.22 35.14 6.30
C GLU A 335 23.85 36.40 5.50
N GLY A 336 22.55 36.69 5.37
CA GLY A 336 22.05 37.96 4.81
C GLY A 336 22.57 39.16 5.60
N LYS A 337 22.35 39.17 6.92
CA LYS A 337 22.82 40.23 7.83
C LYS A 337 24.35 40.37 7.83
N MET A 338 25.08 39.26 7.78
CA MET A 338 26.55 39.28 7.71
C MET A 338 27.05 39.91 6.41
N ARG A 339 26.42 39.60 5.26
CA ARG A 339 26.76 40.24 3.99
C ARG A 339 26.52 41.75 4.03
N GLU A 340 25.40 42.20 4.57
CA GLU A 340 25.12 43.63 4.74
C GLU A 340 26.17 44.32 5.62
N LEU A 341 26.49 43.74 6.78
CA LEU A 341 27.50 44.27 7.70
C LEU A 341 28.90 44.30 7.07
N SER A 342 29.27 43.28 6.31
CA SER A 342 30.59 43.20 5.65
C SER A 342 30.80 44.28 4.59
N ALA A 343 29.71 44.77 3.99
CA ALA A 343 29.73 45.79 2.96
C ALA A 343 29.56 47.22 3.50
N ALA A 344 29.13 47.37 4.76
CA ALA A 344 28.86 48.67 5.36
C ALA A 344 30.16 49.46 5.62
N THR A 345 30.15 50.73 5.23
CA THR A 345 31.20 51.70 5.56
C THR A 345 30.64 52.81 6.44
N TYR A 346 31.52 53.51 7.16
CA TYR A 346 31.14 54.46 8.23
C TYR A 346 31.89 55.79 8.13
N ASP A 347 32.28 56.19 6.93
CA ASP A 347 33.09 57.38 6.63
C ASP A 347 32.48 58.20 5.47
N GLY A 348 31.23 57.93 5.10
CA GLY A 348 30.57 58.57 3.97
C GLY A 348 31.08 58.14 2.59
N VAL A 349 32.06 57.24 2.50
CA VAL A 349 32.59 56.72 1.23
C VAL A 349 32.16 55.28 1.04
N PHE A 350 31.58 54.97 -0.11
CA PHE A 350 31.08 53.64 -0.40
C PHE A 350 31.43 53.22 -1.82
N VAL A 351 31.91 51.98 -1.98
CA VAL A 351 32.23 51.38 -3.28
C VAL A 351 31.41 50.11 -3.46
N TRP A 352 30.50 50.14 -4.43
CA TRP A 352 29.63 49.05 -4.78
C TRP A 352 30.17 48.31 -6.00
N LYS A 353 30.63 47.07 -5.78
CA LYS A 353 30.97 46.13 -6.84
C LYS A 353 29.71 45.43 -7.35
N ILE A 354 29.44 45.52 -8.64
CA ILE A 354 28.34 44.81 -9.31
C ILE A 354 28.95 43.81 -10.29
N SER A 355 29.08 42.55 -9.87
CA SER A 355 29.45 41.42 -10.74
C SER A 355 28.26 40.92 -11.55
N ASP A 356 28.49 40.00 -12.48
CA ASP A 356 27.46 39.41 -13.37
C ASP A 356 26.66 40.48 -14.13
N PHE A 357 27.35 41.54 -14.54
CA PHE A 357 26.74 42.75 -15.10
C PHE A 357 25.89 42.43 -16.33
N THR A 358 26.39 41.59 -17.23
CA THR A 358 25.71 41.21 -18.46
C THR A 358 24.36 40.57 -18.17
N LYS A 359 24.33 39.60 -17.24
CA LYS A 359 23.09 38.93 -16.84
C LYS A 359 22.11 39.90 -16.18
N LYS A 360 22.58 40.69 -15.20
CA LYS A 360 21.74 41.67 -14.49
C LYS A 360 21.18 42.74 -15.43
N ARG A 361 21.95 43.17 -16.43
CA ARG A 361 21.49 44.11 -17.45
C ARG A 361 20.42 43.49 -18.36
N GLN A 362 20.60 42.23 -18.77
CA GLN A 362 19.57 41.50 -19.53
C GLN A 362 18.28 41.35 -18.71
N ASP A 363 18.37 41.03 -17.42
CA ASP A 363 17.21 40.95 -16.52
C ASP A 363 16.49 42.30 -16.39
N ALA A 364 17.24 43.42 -16.34
CA ALA A 364 16.67 44.77 -16.34
C ALA A 364 16.00 45.12 -17.68
N MET A 365 16.61 44.76 -18.82
CA MET A 365 16.02 44.95 -20.15
C MET A 365 14.73 44.15 -20.35
N ALA A 366 14.71 42.91 -19.85
CA ALA A 366 13.53 42.06 -19.87
C ALA A 366 12.46 42.46 -18.85
N GLY A 367 12.73 43.47 -18.00
CA GLY A 367 11.82 43.93 -16.95
C GLY A 367 11.69 42.98 -15.74
N ARG A 368 12.48 41.90 -15.66
CA ARG A 368 12.47 40.95 -14.53
C ARG A 368 13.01 41.56 -13.25
N ALA A 369 14.08 42.35 -13.38
CA ALA A 369 14.72 43.05 -12.27
C ALA A 369 15.09 44.48 -12.71
N PRO A 370 14.13 45.43 -12.73
CA PRO A 370 14.35 46.76 -13.31
C PRO A 370 15.41 47.59 -12.55
N ALA A 371 15.49 47.39 -11.23
CA ALA A 371 16.37 48.13 -10.34
C ALA A 371 17.06 47.20 -9.33
N MET A 372 18.20 47.64 -8.81
CA MET A 372 18.90 46.99 -7.71
C MET A 372 19.26 48.02 -6.63
N PHE A 373 19.29 47.58 -5.38
CA PHE A 373 19.78 48.36 -4.25
C PHE A 373 21.17 47.87 -3.84
N SER A 374 22.04 48.81 -3.47
CA SER A 374 23.30 48.48 -2.84
C SER A 374 23.10 48.10 -1.36
N PRO A 375 24.10 47.43 -0.74
CA PRO A 375 24.22 47.44 0.70
C PRO A 375 24.19 48.86 1.28
N ALA A 376 23.82 48.95 2.56
CA ALA A 376 23.76 50.21 3.27
C ALA A 376 25.16 50.67 3.70
N PHE A 377 25.38 51.98 3.72
CA PHE A 377 26.56 52.64 4.24
C PHE A 377 26.18 53.88 5.05
N TYR A 378 27.13 54.42 5.81
CA TYR A 378 26.88 55.44 6.82
C TYR A 378 27.87 56.60 6.72
N THR A 379 27.44 57.79 7.17
CA THR A 379 28.32 58.96 7.29
C THR A 379 29.31 58.83 8.46
N SER A 380 28.91 58.13 9.53
CA SER A 380 29.72 57.83 10.72
C SER A 380 29.16 56.56 11.40
N LYS A 381 29.83 56.06 12.45
CA LYS A 381 29.37 54.87 13.21
C LYS A 381 27.92 54.98 13.71
N TYR A 382 27.45 56.19 13.99
CA TYR A 382 26.09 56.49 14.45
C TYR A 382 25.40 57.55 13.57
N GLY A 383 25.84 57.67 12.31
CA GLY A 383 25.40 58.68 11.35
C GLY A 383 24.19 58.26 10.52
N TYR A 384 23.93 59.00 9.44
CA TYR A 384 22.81 58.69 8.53
C TYR A 384 23.04 57.35 7.86
N LYS A 385 21.99 56.53 7.73
CA LYS A 385 22.00 55.28 6.95
C LYS A 385 21.57 55.58 5.52
N MET A 386 22.32 55.10 4.54
CA MET A 386 22.11 55.42 3.13
C MET A 386 22.34 54.18 2.26
N CYS A 387 21.75 54.14 1.08
CA CYS A 387 22.11 53.18 0.04
C CYS A 387 21.98 53.83 -1.34
N LEU A 388 22.40 53.08 -2.37
CA LEU A 388 22.24 53.46 -3.76
C LEU A 388 21.18 52.59 -4.42
N ARG A 389 20.49 53.18 -5.40
CA ARG A 389 19.57 52.46 -6.28
C ARG A 389 19.97 52.68 -7.72
N ILE A 390 20.17 51.60 -8.48
CA ILE A 390 20.62 51.67 -9.87
C ILE A 390 19.61 50.99 -10.79
N TYR A 391 19.43 51.55 -11.98
CA TYR A 391 18.68 50.96 -13.08
C TYR A 391 19.65 50.76 -14.25
N LEU A 392 20.02 49.50 -14.48
CA LEU A 392 20.99 49.15 -15.54
C LEU A 392 20.46 49.40 -16.96
N ASN A 393 19.14 49.55 -17.10
CA ASN A 393 18.47 49.89 -18.36
C ASN A 393 17.64 51.20 -18.24
N GLY A 394 18.01 52.05 -17.28
CA GLY A 394 17.44 53.39 -17.12
C GLY A 394 16.06 53.47 -16.49
N ASP A 395 15.76 54.64 -15.94
CA ASP A 395 14.48 55.01 -15.32
C ASP A 395 14.06 56.43 -15.74
N GLY A 396 12.75 56.70 -15.71
CA GLY A 396 12.20 58.00 -16.09
C GLY A 396 12.65 58.47 -17.47
N THR A 397 13.24 59.67 -17.53
CA THR A 397 13.74 60.29 -18.78
C THR A 397 14.93 59.54 -19.41
N GLY A 398 15.63 58.71 -18.64
CA GLY A 398 16.77 57.91 -19.11
C GLY A 398 16.43 56.47 -19.48
N ARG A 399 15.15 56.08 -19.42
CA ARG A 399 14.71 54.71 -19.66
C ARG A 399 15.15 54.20 -21.05
N GLY A 400 15.83 53.06 -21.06
CA GLY A 400 16.34 52.39 -22.27
C GLY A 400 17.51 53.09 -22.97
N THR A 401 17.97 54.24 -22.48
CA THR A 401 19.02 55.04 -23.15
C THR A 401 20.23 55.29 -22.24
N HIS A 402 20.00 55.40 -20.93
CA HIS A 402 21.03 55.66 -19.93
C HIS A 402 20.97 54.61 -18.83
N LEU A 403 22.08 54.38 -18.16
CA LEU A 403 22.11 53.87 -16.80
C LEU A 403 21.69 55.00 -15.88
N SER A 404 20.72 54.74 -15.00
CA SER A 404 20.23 55.71 -14.00
C SER A 404 20.71 55.32 -12.61
N LEU A 405 21.17 56.31 -11.84
CA LEU A 405 21.73 56.08 -10.51
C LEU A 405 21.15 57.07 -9.51
N PHE A 406 20.66 56.56 -8.39
CA PHE A 406 19.98 57.33 -7.36
C PHE A 406 20.57 57.06 -5.99
N PHE A 407 20.52 58.08 -5.14
CA PHE A 407 20.85 58.04 -3.74
C PHE A 407 19.57 57.88 -2.91
N VAL A 408 19.66 57.14 -1.81
CA VAL A 408 18.53 56.83 -0.94
C VAL A 408 18.94 57.08 0.50
N VAL A 409 18.16 57.92 1.19
CA VAL A 409 18.21 58.03 2.65
C VAL A 409 17.36 56.90 3.24
N MET A 410 17.93 56.13 4.16
CA MET A 410 17.29 55.02 4.84
C MET A 410 17.04 55.35 6.30
N ARG A 411 16.03 54.70 6.90
CA ARG A 411 15.81 54.78 8.35
C ARG A 411 16.98 54.16 9.11
N GLY A 412 17.68 54.97 9.88
CA GLY A 412 18.79 54.59 10.74
C GLY A 412 18.36 54.42 12.20
N HIS A 413 19.18 53.70 12.96
CA HIS A 413 18.94 53.49 14.41
C HIS A 413 19.14 54.78 15.22
N SER A 414 19.97 55.70 14.72
CA SER A 414 20.37 56.92 15.41
C SER A 414 19.67 58.17 14.87
N ASP A 415 18.67 58.04 14.00
CA ASP A 415 18.00 59.16 13.31
C ASP A 415 17.43 60.23 14.26
N ALA A 416 17.04 59.84 15.47
CA ALA A 416 16.54 60.75 16.50
C ALA A 416 17.61 61.74 17.02
N LEU A 417 18.90 61.43 16.82
CA LEU A 417 20.04 62.23 17.26
C LEU A 417 20.61 63.11 16.13
N LEU A 418 20.17 62.88 14.90
CA LEU A 418 20.69 63.53 13.71
C LEU A 418 19.88 64.78 13.35
N LYS A 419 20.51 65.71 12.63
CA LYS A 419 19.84 66.92 12.12
C LYS A 419 19.04 66.56 10.87
N TRP A 420 17.87 67.15 10.71
CA TRP A 420 17.01 66.93 9.55
C TRP A 420 16.50 68.27 9.00
N PRO A 421 16.28 68.38 7.67
CA PRO A 421 16.48 67.37 6.63
C PRO A 421 17.96 67.09 6.30
N PHE A 422 18.24 65.97 5.65
CA PHE A 422 19.58 65.60 5.17
C PHE A 422 20.07 66.64 4.15
N ASN A 423 21.24 67.24 4.38
CA ASN A 423 21.76 68.36 3.58
C ASN A 423 23.24 68.24 3.21
N GLN A 424 23.78 67.02 3.17
CA GLN A 424 25.16 66.79 2.77
C GLN A 424 25.29 66.67 1.26
N LYS A 425 26.34 67.24 0.67
CA LYS A 425 26.63 67.09 -0.76
C LYS A 425 26.90 65.60 -1.06
N VAL A 426 26.26 65.08 -2.10
CA VAL A 426 26.43 63.70 -2.57
C VAL A 426 27.14 63.72 -3.92
N THR A 427 28.18 62.89 -4.06
CA THR A 427 28.90 62.66 -5.32
C THR A 427 28.77 61.20 -5.69
N LEU A 428 28.34 60.92 -6.92
CA LEU A 428 28.14 59.59 -7.47
C LEU A 428 29.08 59.37 -8.64
N MET A 429 29.67 58.19 -8.74
CA MET A 429 30.68 57.89 -9.75
C MET A 429 30.50 56.49 -10.33
N LEU A 430 30.68 56.34 -11.64
CA LEU A 430 31.01 55.06 -12.27
C LEU A 430 32.52 55.05 -12.51
N LEU A 431 33.21 54.11 -11.85
CA LEU A 431 34.66 54.03 -11.91
C LEU A 431 35.12 53.38 -13.22
N ASP A 432 35.90 54.13 -13.97
CA ASP A 432 36.81 53.58 -14.99
C ASP A 432 37.90 52.72 -14.33
N GLN A 433 37.95 51.43 -14.68
CA GLN A 433 38.91 50.46 -14.13
C GLN A 433 40.32 50.59 -14.70
N ASN A 434 40.55 51.54 -15.62
CA ASN A 434 41.86 52.02 -16.03
C ASN A 434 42.30 53.31 -15.31
N ASN A 435 41.47 53.86 -14.43
CA ASN A 435 41.71 55.13 -13.75
C ASN A 435 42.04 56.31 -14.69
N LYS A 436 41.46 56.34 -15.91
CA LYS A 436 41.63 57.47 -16.84
C LYS A 436 40.52 58.49 -16.70
N GLU A 437 39.27 58.06 -16.85
CA GLU A 437 38.12 58.97 -16.88
C GLU A 437 36.89 58.34 -16.19
N HIS A 438 36.73 58.64 -14.90
CA HIS A 438 35.51 58.29 -14.18
C HIS A 438 34.32 59.15 -14.65
N ILE A 439 33.13 58.55 -14.71
CA ILE A 439 31.90 59.31 -14.91
C ILE A 439 31.44 59.78 -13.54
N ILE A 440 31.25 61.08 -13.37
CA ILE A 440 30.98 61.72 -12.07
C ILE A 440 29.78 62.64 -12.21
N ASP A 441 28.87 62.56 -11.24
CA ASP A 441 27.82 63.54 -11.05
C ASP A 441 27.68 63.87 -9.56
N ALA A 442 27.29 65.09 -9.22
CA ALA A 442 27.17 65.53 -7.83
C ALA A 442 26.03 66.52 -7.65
N PHE A 443 25.33 66.40 -6.53
CA PHE A 443 24.23 67.29 -6.20
C PHE A 443 24.23 67.66 -4.71
N ARG A 444 23.56 68.78 -4.41
CA ARG A 444 23.18 69.13 -3.03
C ARG A 444 21.70 68.79 -2.84
N PRO A 445 21.32 68.13 -1.74
CA PRO A 445 19.93 67.79 -1.44
C PRO A 445 19.01 69.02 -1.47
N ASP A 446 17.82 68.84 -2.07
CA ASP A 446 16.73 69.82 -1.95
C ASP A 446 16.01 69.60 -0.62
N ILE A 447 16.19 70.53 0.32
CA ILE A 447 15.62 70.46 1.67
C ILE A 447 14.08 70.45 1.70
N SER A 448 13.41 70.83 0.60
CA SER A 448 11.95 70.77 0.48
C SER A 448 11.46 69.40 0.00
N SER A 449 12.34 68.58 -0.56
CA SER A 449 12.00 67.26 -1.09
C SER A 449 11.77 66.24 0.03
N SER A 450 10.76 65.39 -0.16
CA SER A 450 10.47 64.25 0.72
C SER A 450 11.60 63.22 0.77
N SER A 451 12.48 63.20 -0.24
CA SER A 451 13.60 62.26 -0.34
C SER A 451 14.62 62.42 0.79
N PHE A 452 14.72 63.63 1.36
CA PHE A 452 15.75 64.01 2.33
C PHE A 452 15.18 64.36 3.71
N GLN A 453 13.87 64.24 3.90
CA GLN A 453 13.26 64.36 5.23
C GLN A 453 13.63 63.16 6.11
N ARG A 454 13.39 63.28 7.42
CA ARG A 454 13.57 62.16 8.34
C ARG A 454 12.74 60.95 7.89
N PRO A 455 13.34 59.77 7.68
CA PRO A 455 12.62 58.60 7.22
C PRO A 455 11.50 58.15 8.15
N VAL A 456 10.33 57.92 7.57
CA VAL A 456 9.17 57.31 8.25
C VAL A 456 9.12 55.80 7.94
N SER A 457 9.34 55.46 6.66
CA SER A 457 9.53 54.09 6.15
C SER A 457 11.01 53.69 6.15
N ASP A 458 11.30 52.42 5.84
CA ASP A 458 12.68 51.90 5.78
C ASP A 458 13.57 52.66 4.78
N MET A 459 12.99 53.15 3.69
CA MET A 459 13.64 53.95 2.67
C MET A 459 12.75 55.14 2.28
N ASN A 460 13.37 56.29 2.05
CA ASN A 460 12.72 57.42 1.39
C ASN A 460 12.67 57.21 -0.13
N ILE A 461 11.99 58.13 -0.82
CA ILE A 461 12.02 58.21 -2.29
C ILE A 461 13.47 58.45 -2.74
N ALA A 462 13.91 57.69 -3.74
CA ALA A 462 15.25 57.80 -4.29
C ALA A 462 15.40 59.10 -5.09
N SER A 463 16.53 59.79 -4.94
CA SER A 463 16.84 61.04 -5.64
C SER A 463 18.25 61.00 -6.23
N GLY A 464 18.42 61.48 -7.45
CA GLY A 464 19.70 61.37 -8.16
C GLY A 464 19.56 61.63 -9.65
N CYS A 465 20.24 60.84 -10.46
CA CYS A 465 20.58 61.17 -11.84
C CYS A 465 19.95 60.17 -12.82
N PRO A 466 18.77 60.47 -13.41
CA PRO A 466 18.15 59.63 -14.42
C PRO A 466 19.02 59.41 -15.68
N LEU A 467 19.82 60.41 -16.06
CA LEU A 467 20.68 60.40 -17.24
C LEU A 467 22.17 60.27 -16.86
N PHE A 468 22.51 59.38 -15.92
CA PHE A 468 23.85 59.32 -15.32
C PHE A 468 24.95 58.87 -16.29
N CYS A 469 24.75 57.77 -17.02
CA CYS A 469 25.72 57.29 -18.01
C CYS A 469 25.00 56.78 -19.28
N PRO A 470 25.28 57.31 -20.47
CA PRO A 470 24.71 56.79 -21.71
C PRO A 470 25.07 55.32 -21.92
N LEU A 471 24.09 54.47 -22.23
CA LEU A 471 24.32 53.04 -22.44
C LEU A 471 25.27 52.76 -23.62
N SER A 472 25.30 53.64 -24.61
CA SER A 472 26.25 53.57 -25.73
C SER A 472 27.73 53.62 -25.30
N LYS A 473 28.04 54.32 -24.19
CA LYS A 473 29.39 54.30 -23.60
C LYS A 473 29.74 52.95 -22.96
N LEU A 474 28.74 52.15 -22.59
CA LEU A 474 28.90 50.81 -22.01
C LEU A 474 28.83 49.70 -23.07
N ASP A 475 28.18 49.95 -24.21
CA ASP A 475 28.05 49.00 -25.32
C ASP A 475 29.27 48.98 -26.25
N SER A 476 29.99 50.10 -26.33
CA SER A 476 31.25 50.19 -27.07
C SER A 476 32.41 49.61 -26.25
N LYS A 477 33.57 49.38 -26.88
CA LYS A 477 34.79 48.95 -26.19
C LYS A 477 35.15 50.02 -25.14
N ASN A 478 34.95 49.67 -23.87
CA ASN A 478 35.11 50.58 -22.74
C ASN A 478 35.99 49.96 -21.66
N SER A 479 36.30 50.76 -20.63
CA SER A 479 37.08 50.34 -19.46
C SER A 479 36.29 50.40 -18.15
N TYR A 480 34.98 50.63 -18.24
CA TYR A 480 34.07 50.61 -17.09
C TYR A 480 33.65 49.18 -16.74
N ILE A 481 33.48 48.31 -17.74
CA ILE A 481 33.17 46.89 -17.59
C ILE A 481 34.44 46.06 -17.82
N ARG A 482 34.85 45.29 -16.81
CA ARG A 482 35.94 44.31 -16.87
C ARG A 482 35.54 43.10 -16.04
N ASP A 483 35.85 41.90 -16.52
CA ASP A 483 35.50 40.64 -15.85
C ASP A 483 34.01 40.59 -15.45
N ASP A 484 33.15 41.00 -16.39
CA ASP A 484 31.69 41.16 -16.23
C ASP A 484 31.27 41.94 -14.97
N THR A 485 32.07 42.93 -14.59
CA THR A 485 31.92 43.68 -13.34
C THR A 485 32.03 45.19 -13.58
N ILE A 486 31.22 45.97 -12.87
CA ILE A 486 31.36 47.44 -12.74
C ILE A 486 31.51 47.85 -11.28
N PHE A 487 32.01 49.08 -11.05
CA PHE A 487 32.15 49.67 -9.72
C PHE A 487 31.48 51.04 -9.66
N ILE A 488 30.52 51.18 -8.77
CA ILE A 488 29.87 52.46 -8.44
C ILE A 488 30.48 52.98 -7.16
N LYS A 489 30.86 54.25 -7.11
CA LYS A 489 31.35 54.90 -5.89
C LYS A 489 30.41 56.04 -5.50
N ALA A 490 30.09 56.11 -4.22
CA ALA A 490 29.40 57.25 -3.62
C ALA A 490 30.29 57.90 -2.57
N ILE A 491 30.25 59.23 -2.52
CA ILE A 491 30.95 60.05 -1.53
C ILE A 491 29.94 61.05 -0.98
N VAL A 492 29.73 61.02 0.32
CA VAL A 492 28.91 61.98 1.06
C VAL A 492 29.85 62.91 1.82
N ASP A 493 29.71 64.21 1.57
CA ASP A 493 30.48 65.24 2.25
C ASP A 493 30.14 65.22 3.76
N LEU A 494 31.15 65.13 4.61
CA LEU A 494 30.99 65.09 6.07
C LEU A 494 31.08 66.47 6.73
N THR A 495 31.26 67.54 5.95
CA THR A 495 31.38 68.89 6.50
C THR A 495 30.15 69.25 7.33
N GLY A 496 30.36 69.56 8.61
CA GLY A 496 29.31 69.99 9.55
C GLY A 496 28.53 68.85 10.24
N LEU A 497 28.97 67.59 10.09
CA LEU A 497 28.42 66.42 10.78
C LEU A 497 29.18 66.02 12.04
#